data_AF-A0A3D1ZMJ1-F1
#
_entry.id   AF-A0A3D1ZMJ1-F1
#
_cell.length_a   1.000
_cell.length_b   1.000
_cell.length_c   1.000
_cell.angle_alpha   90.00
_cell.angle_beta   90.00
_cell.angle_gamma   90.00
#
_symmetry.space_group_name_H-M   'P 1'
#
loop_
_entity.id
_entity.type
_entity.pdbx_description
1 polymer ?
#
loop_
_entity_poly.entity_id
_entity_poly.type
_entity_poly.pdbx_seq_one_letter_code
_entity_poly.pdbx_strand_id
1 'polypeptide(L)'
;PTAAAELLSPDKAALQQQLANLSDQLKRQLNYRLNHAQNMLKGLARRVKHPSHQLNQQVQKVDQLDNQLFRSMNLALTNKTQQLEQLQQRLMLSSPAETIQQQQLDTHNLQHRLSRAMKNSLYNRQLEWRRLVETLHVVSPLATLNRGYSIVTATSGDILRSHTSVTKGDEINAKLADGDLQCVVVSSTEQKQKSP
;
A
#
# COMPACT_ATOMS: atom_id res chain seq x y z
N PRO A 1 -29.25 -131.10 -51.78
CA PRO A 1 -29.37 -129.95 -50.84
C PRO A 1 -28.11 -129.07 -50.89
N THR A 2 -27.93 -128.29 -51.94
CA THR A 2 -26.81 -127.33 -52.06
C THR A 2 -27.06 -126.23 -53.10
N ALA A 3 -28.30 -126.05 -53.58
CA ALA A 3 -28.64 -125.01 -54.56
C ALA A 3 -29.34 -123.77 -53.94
N ALA A 4 -29.70 -123.82 -52.65
CA ALA A 4 -30.38 -122.72 -51.96
C ALA A 4 -29.42 -121.72 -51.27
N ALA A 5 -28.12 -122.02 -51.19
CA ALA A 5 -27.13 -121.18 -50.51
C ALA A 5 -26.45 -120.13 -51.44
N GLU A 6 -26.51 -120.30 -52.76
CA GLU A 6 -25.91 -119.36 -53.72
C GLU A 6 -26.81 -118.18 -54.10
N LEU A 7 -28.15 -118.33 -53.99
CA LEU A 7 -29.11 -117.28 -54.33
C LEU A 7 -29.16 -116.12 -53.30
N LEU A 8 -28.58 -116.29 -52.11
CA LEU A 8 -28.49 -115.26 -51.06
C LEU A 8 -27.14 -114.52 -51.04
N SER A 9 -26.19 -114.91 -51.90
CA SER A 9 -24.78 -114.46 -51.87
C SER A 9 -24.44 -113.16 -52.63
N PRO A 10 -25.29 -112.58 -53.52
CA PRO A 10 -24.98 -111.26 -54.11
C PRO A 10 -25.38 -110.05 -53.23
N ASP A 11 -26.32 -110.24 -52.30
CA ASP A 11 -26.98 -109.12 -51.60
C ASP A 11 -26.17 -108.61 -50.39
N LYS A 12 -25.44 -109.51 -49.72
CA LYS A 12 -24.61 -109.17 -48.55
C LYS A 12 -23.44 -108.25 -48.89
N ALA A 13 -22.78 -108.49 -50.03
CA ALA A 13 -21.66 -107.65 -50.49
C ALA A 13 -22.13 -106.25 -50.89
N ALA A 14 -23.29 -106.15 -51.55
CA ALA A 14 -23.92 -104.88 -51.90
C ALA A 14 -24.33 -104.09 -50.64
N LEU A 15 -24.92 -104.75 -49.64
CA LEU A 15 -25.31 -104.12 -48.37
C LEU A 15 -24.08 -103.64 -47.57
N GLN A 16 -22.98 -104.40 -47.57
CA GLN A 16 -21.72 -103.98 -46.95
C GLN A 16 -21.10 -102.76 -47.65
N GLN A 17 -21.14 -102.71 -48.98
CA GLN A 17 -20.69 -101.53 -49.73
C GLN A 17 -21.58 -100.31 -49.47
N GLN A 18 -22.90 -100.49 -49.39
CA GLN A 18 -23.82 -99.40 -49.03
C GLN A 18 -23.56 -98.87 -47.62
N LEU A 19 -23.36 -99.76 -46.63
CA LEU A 19 -22.99 -99.37 -45.27
C LEU A 19 -21.64 -98.66 -45.21
N ALA A 20 -20.64 -99.13 -45.96
CA ALA A 20 -19.34 -98.47 -46.05
C ALA A 20 -19.49 -97.06 -46.65
N ASN A 21 -20.24 -96.92 -47.74
CA ASN A 21 -20.51 -95.63 -48.39
C ASN A 21 -21.26 -94.66 -47.46
N LEU A 22 -22.30 -95.13 -46.77
CA LEU A 22 -23.04 -94.34 -45.76
C LEU A 22 -22.12 -93.93 -44.61
N SER A 23 -21.26 -94.84 -44.14
CA SER A 23 -20.29 -94.53 -43.07
C SER A 23 -19.28 -93.47 -43.50
N ASP A 24 -18.81 -93.51 -44.75
CA ASP A 24 -17.85 -92.55 -45.29
C ASP A 24 -18.52 -91.21 -45.62
N GLN A 25 -19.79 -91.22 -46.04
CA GLN A 25 -20.59 -90.01 -46.17
C GLN A 25 -20.82 -89.35 -44.81
N LEU A 26 -21.16 -90.13 -43.78
CA LEU A 26 -21.37 -89.63 -42.43
C LEU A 26 -20.07 -89.06 -41.84
N LYS A 27 -18.94 -89.77 -41.98
CA LYS A 27 -17.61 -89.26 -41.57
C LYS A 27 -17.27 -87.95 -42.28
N ARG A 28 -17.48 -87.87 -43.60
CA ARG A 28 -17.25 -86.63 -44.37
C ARG A 28 -18.12 -85.48 -43.87
N GLN A 29 -19.40 -85.74 -43.60
CA GLN A 29 -20.32 -84.71 -43.12
C GLN A 29 -20.01 -84.25 -41.69
N LEU A 30 -19.62 -85.16 -40.80
CA LEU A 30 -19.15 -84.81 -39.46
C LEU A 30 -17.86 -83.98 -39.52
N ASN A 31 -16.89 -84.40 -40.34
CA ASN A 31 -15.65 -83.64 -40.53
C ASN A 31 -15.92 -82.25 -41.10
N TYR A 32 -16.84 -82.12 -42.06
CA TYR A 32 -17.27 -80.82 -42.59
C TYR A 32 -17.89 -79.94 -41.49
N ARG A 33 -18.83 -80.47 -40.70
CA ARG A 33 -19.46 -79.73 -39.60
C ARG A 33 -18.46 -79.31 -38.52
N LEU A 34 -17.54 -80.19 -38.13
CA LEU A 34 -16.50 -79.87 -37.15
C LEU A 34 -15.56 -78.78 -37.66
N ASN A 35 -15.09 -78.90 -38.91
CA ASN A 35 -14.24 -77.88 -39.52
C ASN A 35 -14.98 -76.54 -39.65
N HIS A 36 -16.25 -76.57 -40.04
CA HIS A 36 -17.05 -75.35 -40.14
C HIS A 36 -17.25 -74.69 -38.77
N ALA A 37 -17.58 -75.45 -37.73
CA ALA A 37 -17.73 -74.95 -36.36
C ALA A 37 -16.40 -74.40 -35.82
N GLN A 38 -15.28 -75.08 -36.05
CA GLN A 38 -13.96 -74.60 -35.67
C GLN A 38 -13.60 -73.29 -36.39
N ASN A 39 -13.90 -73.17 -37.69
CA ASN A 39 -13.63 -71.96 -38.45
C ASN A 39 -14.50 -70.78 -37.98
N MET A 40 -15.78 -71.04 -37.66
CA MET A 40 -16.68 -70.04 -37.06
C MET A 40 -16.17 -69.57 -35.70
N LEU A 41 -15.76 -70.50 -34.83
CA LEU A 41 -15.22 -70.18 -33.50
C LEU A 41 -13.91 -69.39 -33.61
N LYS A 42 -13.00 -69.77 -34.52
CA LYS A 42 -11.78 -69.00 -34.81
C LYS A 42 -12.09 -67.59 -35.32
N GLY A 43 -13.09 -67.44 -36.19
CA GLY A 43 -13.53 -66.13 -36.69
C GLY A 43 -14.11 -65.23 -35.60
N LEU A 44 -14.98 -65.79 -34.74
CA LEU A 44 -15.57 -65.10 -33.60
C LEU A 44 -14.50 -64.73 -32.55
N ALA A 45 -13.58 -65.65 -32.24
CA ALA A 45 -12.50 -65.40 -31.28
C ALA A 45 -11.55 -64.28 -31.74
N ARG A 46 -11.26 -64.17 -33.04
CA ARG A 46 -10.51 -63.02 -33.59
C ARG A 46 -11.27 -61.72 -33.39
N ARG A 47 -12.56 -61.69 -33.69
CA ARG A 47 -13.42 -60.51 -33.50
C ARG A 47 -13.57 -60.05 -32.06
N VAL A 48 -13.41 -60.93 -31.06
CA VAL A 48 -13.44 -60.55 -29.64
C VAL A 48 -12.12 -59.94 -29.15
N LYS A 49 -10.98 -60.30 -29.76
CA LYS A 49 -9.68 -59.69 -29.40
C LYS A 49 -9.53 -58.24 -29.87
N HIS A 50 -10.14 -57.88 -31.00
CA HIS A 50 -10.11 -56.52 -31.55
C HIS A 50 -10.81 -55.44 -30.71
N PRO A 51 -12.03 -55.64 -30.16
CA PRO A 51 -12.72 -54.65 -29.33
C PRO A 51 -12.04 -54.43 -27.99
N SER A 52 -11.39 -55.44 -27.40
CA SER A 52 -10.56 -55.21 -26.19
C SER A 52 -9.39 -54.26 -26.47
N HIS A 53 -8.76 -54.39 -27.65
CA HIS A 53 -7.71 -53.46 -28.06
C HIS A 53 -8.24 -52.05 -28.33
N GLN A 54 -9.38 -51.92 -29.00
CA GLN A 54 -10.03 -50.63 -29.22
C GLN A 54 -10.45 -49.98 -27.90
N LEU A 55 -11.00 -50.74 -26.96
CA LEU A 55 -11.35 -50.26 -25.63
C LEU A 55 -10.12 -49.76 -24.87
N ASN A 56 -9.02 -50.52 -24.88
CA ASN A 56 -7.76 -50.09 -24.26
C ASN A 56 -7.20 -48.81 -24.88
N GLN A 57 -7.30 -48.65 -26.21
CA GLN A 57 -6.90 -47.41 -26.88
C GLN A 57 -7.78 -46.22 -26.48
N GLN A 58 -9.10 -46.42 -26.33
CA GLN A 58 -10.00 -45.37 -25.87
C GLN A 58 -9.74 -45.00 -24.40
N VAL A 59 -9.48 -45.98 -23.53
CA VAL A 59 -9.10 -45.75 -22.13
C VAL A 59 -7.81 -44.93 -22.06
N GLN A 60 -6.76 -45.34 -22.78
CA GLN A 60 -5.51 -44.57 -22.83
C GLN A 60 -5.72 -43.15 -23.37
N LYS A 61 -6.62 -42.96 -24.34
CA LYS A 61 -6.92 -41.64 -24.88
C LYS A 61 -7.66 -40.76 -23.86
N VAL A 62 -8.59 -41.32 -23.11
CA VAL A 62 -9.25 -40.61 -22.00
C VAL A 62 -8.22 -40.21 -20.95
N ASP A 63 -7.35 -41.13 -20.52
CA ASP A 63 -6.30 -40.83 -19.54
C ASP A 63 -5.36 -39.71 -20.02
N GLN A 64 -5.00 -39.71 -21.30
CA GLN A 64 -4.17 -38.66 -21.89
C GLN A 64 -4.89 -37.30 -21.91
N LEU A 65 -6.16 -37.28 -22.30
CA LEU A 65 -6.97 -36.06 -22.34
C LEU A 65 -7.21 -35.50 -20.94
N ASP A 66 -7.49 -36.36 -19.96
CA ASP A 66 -7.64 -35.95 -18.56
C ASP A 66 -6.34 -35.33 -18.05
N ASN A 67 -5.20 -35.97 -18.27
CA ASN A 67 -3.90 -35.42 -17.89
C ASN A 67 -3.60 -34.08 -18.56
N GLN A 68 -3.94 -33.92 -19.83
CA GLN A 68 -3.79 -32.65 -20.55
C GLN A 68 -4.71 -31.56 -20.01
N LEU A 69 -5.96 -31.91 -19.69
CA LEU A 69 -6.94 -31.02 -19.11
C LEU A 69 -6.48 -30.54 -17.73
N PHE A 70 -6.09 -31.45 -16.83
CA PHE A 70 -5.57 -31.09 -15.51
C PHE A 70 -4.34 -30.17 -15.61
N ARG A 71 -3.40 -30.47 -16.50
CA ARG A 71 -2.21 -29.63 -16.71
C ARG A 71 -2.57 -28.24 -17.22
N SER A 72 -3.44 -28.15 -18.23
CA SER A 72 -3.82 -26.85 -18.81
C SER A 72 -4.63 -26.01 -17.84
N MET A 73 -5.53 -26.62 -17.06
CA MET A 73 -6.28 -25.94 -15.99
C MET A 73 -5.35 -25.43 -14.89
N ASN A 74 -4.41 -26.25 -14.42
CA ASN A 74 -3.45 -25.84 -13.39
C ASN A 74 -2.57 -24.69 -13.90
N LEU A 75 -2.04 -24.78 -15.13
CA LEU A 75 -1.26 -23.71 -15.74
C LEU A 75 -2.07 -22.40 -15.84
N ALA A 76 -3.33 -22.48 -16.29
CA ALA A 76 -4.20 -21.33 -16.39
C ALA A 76 -4.49 -20.70 -15.02
N LEU A 77 -4.76 -21.53 -14.01
CA LEU A 77 -5.02 -21.07 -12.65
C LEU A 77 -3.77 -20.37 -12.07
N THR A 78 -2.59 -20.99 -12.18
CA THR A 78 -1.32 -20.42 -11.69
C THR A 78 -1.00 -19.09 -12.37
N ASN A 79 -1.21 -18.99 -13.69
CA ASN A 79 -0.99 -17.73 -14.41
C ASN A 79 -1.97 -16.64 -13.94
N LYS A 80 -3.24 -17.00 -13.70
CA LYS A 80 -4.24 -16.05 -13.20
C LYS A 80 -3.97 -15.61 -11.77
N THR A 81 -3.54 -16.51 -10.88
CA THR A 81 -3.18 -16.14 -9.51
C THR A 81 -1.96 -15.22 -9.49
N GLN A 82 -0.93 -15.52 -10.29
CA GLN A 82 0.25 -14.63 -10.41
C GLN A 82 -0.12 -13.26 -10.97
N GLN A 83 -1.00 -13.21 -11.98
CA GLN A 83 -1.48 -11.94 -12.53
C GLN A 83 -2.25 -11.12 -11.47
N LEU A 84 -3.09 -11.77 -10.67
CA LEU A 84 -3.84 -11.13 -9.59
C LEU A 84 -2.90 -10.59 -8.51
N GLU A 85 -1.91 -11.37 -8.09
CA GLU A 85 -0.92 -10.97 -7.11
C GLU A 85 -0.09 -9.77 -7.58
N GLN A 86 0.35 -9.77 -8.84
CA GLN A 86 1.06 -8.62 -9.44
C GLN A 86 0.19 -7.36 -9.50
N LEU A 87 -1.08 -7.50 -9.88
CA LEU A 87 -2.02 -6.38 -9.90
C LEU A 87 -2.28 -5.84 -8.48
N GLN A 88 -2.42 -6.73 -7.49
CA GLN A 88 -2.60 -6.35 -6.10
C GLN A 88 -1.36 -5.63 -5.55
N GLN A 89 -0.17 -6.13 -5.83
CA GLN A 89 1.09 -5.47 -5.46
C GLN A 89 1.21 -4.09 -6.12
N ARG A 90 0.91 -3.98 -7.41
CA ARG A 90 0.89 -2.68 -8.11
C ARG A 90 -0.12 -1.73 -7.49
N LEU A 91 -1.31 -2.21 -7.14
CA LEU A 91 -2.35 -1.41 -6.52
C LEU A 91 -1.93 -0.96 -5.11
N MET A 92 -1.28 -1.81 -4.33
CA MET A 92 -0.73 -1.44 -3.01
C MET A 92 0.37 -0.40 -3.13
N LEU A 93 1.36 -0.61 -4.02
CA LEU A 93 2.46 0.33 -4.25
C LEU A 93 1.99 1.66 -4.85
N SER A 94 0.93 1.62 -5.65
CA SER A 94 0.34 2.81 -6.26
C SER A 94 -0.76 3.41 -5.40
N SER A 95 -1.13 2.81 -4.26
CA SER A 95 -2.19 3.31 -3.40
C SER A 95 -1.68 4.55 -2.68
N PRO A 96 -2.18 5.75 -3.04
CA PRO A 96 -1.73 6.96 -2.40
C PRO A 96 -2.34 7.11 -1.00
N ALA A 97 -3.17 6.16 -0.52
CA ALA A 97 -3.92 6.29 0.72
C ALA A 97 -3.00 6.47 1.94
N GLU A 98 -1.97 5.62 2.09
CA GLU A 98 -1.00 5.76 3.18
C GLU A 98 -0.17 7.05 3.04
N THR A 99 0.25 7.38 1.82
CA THR A 99 1.00 8.61 1.53
C THR A 99 0.18 9.86 1.86
N ILE A 100 -1.10 9.89 1.50
CA ILE A 100 -2.04 10.97 1.81
C ILE A 100 -2.24 11.06 3.32
N GLN A 101 -2.45 9.94 4.01
CA GLN A 101 -2.64 9.93 5.46
C GLN A 101 -1.39 10.48 6.18
N GLN A 102 -0.20 10.08 5.74
CA GLN A 102 1.07 10.54 6.31
C GLN A 102 1.26 12.05 6.06
N GLN A 103 0.97 12.53 4.84
CA GLN A 103 1.04 13.95 4.50
C GLN A 103 -0.02 14.79 5.23
N GLN A 104 -1.22 14.25 5.48
CA GLN A 104 -2.23 14.90 6.32
C GLN A 104 -1.73 15.06 7.77
N LEU A 105 -1.07 14.03 8.32
CA LEU A 105 -0.48 14.11 9.66
C LEU A 105 0.66 15.16 9.70
N ASP A 106 1.52 15.17 8.70
CA ASP A 106 2.65 16.10 8.62
C ASP A 106 2.19 17.55 8.46
N THR A 107 1.19 17.80 7.60
CA THR A 107 0.60 19.14 7.44
C THR A 107 -0.07 19.63 8.71
N HIS A 108 -0.79 18.76 9.42
CA HIS A 108 -1.37 19.09 10.73
C HIS A 108 -0.30 19.43 11.77
N ASN A 109 0.76 18.63 11.86
CA ASN A 109 1.89 18.89 12.75
C ASN A 109 2.62 20.19 12.41
N LEU A 110 2.87 20.46 11.13
CA LEU A 110 3.48 21.70 10.66
C LEU A 110 2.60 22.92 10.98
N GLN A 111 1.29 22.82 10.80
CA GLN A 111 0.35 23.88 11.15
C GLN A 111 0.36 24.18 12.66
N HIS A 112 0.39 23.16 13.51
CA HIS A 112 0.54 23.33 14.96
C HIS A 112 1.88 23.96 15.34
N ARG A 113 2.97 23.57 14.71
CA ARG A 113 4.30 24.18 14.94
C ARG A 113 4.33 25.64 14.50
N LEU A 114 3.79 25.96 13.32
CA LEU A 114 3.71 27.32 12.79
C LEU A 114 2.91 28.22 13.74
N SER A 115 1.72 27.79 14.17
CA SER A 115 0.87 28.58 15.07
C SER A 115 1.54 28.85 16.41
N ARG A 116 2.26 27.87 16.98
CA ARG A 116 3.06 28.06 18.21
C ARG A 116 4.22 29.04 17.98
N ALA A 117 4.96 28.89 16.89
CA ALA A 117 6.07 29.77 16.56
C ALA A 117 5.62 31.23 16.37
N MET A 118 4.50 31.44 15.68
CA MET A 118 3.91 32.78 15.51
C MET A 118 3.49 33.40 16.84
N LYS A 119 2.80 32.64 17.70
CA LYS A 119 2.39 33.13 19.04
C LYS A 119 3.60 33.52 19.89
N ASN A 120 4.63 32.67 19.91
CA ASN A 120 5.85 32.94 20.67
C ASN A 120 6.61 34.15 20.12
N SER A 121 6.71 34.28 18.80
CA SER A 121 7.37 35.41 18.16
C SER A 121 6.66 36.73 18.47
N LEU A 122 5.33 36.76 18.35
CA LEU A 122 4.52 37.93 18.72
C LEU A 122 4.66 38.29 20.19
N TYR A 123 4.61 37.30 21.08
CA TYR A 123 4.78 37.51 22.51
C TYR A 123 6.15 38.11 22.84
N ASN A 124 7.22 37.54 22.29
CA ASN A 124 8.58 38.05 22.49
C ASN A 124 8.74 39.46 21.96
N ARG A 125 8.18 39.76 20.78
CA ARG A 125 8.24 41.10 20.19
C ARG A 125 7.47 42.13 21.01
N GLN A 126 6.34 41.74 21.60
CA GLN A 126 5.58 42.60 22.49
C GLN A 126 6.33 42.87 23.81
N LEU A 127 7.04 41.87 24.34
CA LEU A 127 7.90 42.04 25.52
C LEU A 127 9.07 43.00 25.24
N GLU A 128 9.75 42.84 24.11
CA GLU A 128 10.81 43.76 23.67
C GLU A 128 10.29 45.18 23.52
N TRP A 129 9.11 45.35 22.89
CA TRP A 129 8.49 46.64 22.71
C TRP A 129 8.17 47.32 24.05
N ARG A 130 7.58 46.61 25.02
CA ARG A 130 7.33 47.16 26.36
C ARG A 130 8.61 47.61 27.04
N ARG A 131 9.68 46.81 26.95
CA ARG A 131 10.99 47.17 27.52
C ARG A 131 11.54 48.44 26.87
N LEU A 132 11.45 48.57 25.55
CA LEU A 132 11.89 49.78 24.84
C LEU A 132 11.09 51.02 25.28
N VAL A 133 9.78 50.89 25.43
CA VAL A 133 8.91 51.97 25.92
C VAL A 133 9.28 52.37 27.35
N GLU A 134 9.49 51.40 28.25
CA GLU A 134 9.95 51.68 29.62
C GLU A 134 11.31 52.37 29.64
N THR A 135 12.27 51.92 28.82
CA THR A 135 13.58 52.61 28.72
C THR A 135 13.41 54.04 28.22
N LEU A 136 12.59 54.28 27.20
CA LEU A 136 12.32 55.61 26.66
C LEU A 136 11.70 56.53 27.73
N HIS A 137 10.78 56.00 28.55
CA HIS A 137 10.23 56.74 29.68
C HIS A 137 11.30 57.07 30.72
N VAL A 138 12.23 56.17 31.02
CA VAL A 138 13.30 56.43 32.01
C VAL A 138 14.26 57.53 31.55
N VAL A 139 14.61 57.58 30.26
CA VAL A 139 15.50 58.62 29.70
C VAL A 139 14.77 59.90 29.25
N SER A 140 13.44 59.97 29.38
CA SER A 140 12.68 61.17 29.00
C SER A 140 12.90 62.31 30.01
N PRO A 141 13.23 63.54 29.57
CA PRO A 141 13.29 64.74 30.42
C PRO A 141 12.01 64.98 31.24
N LEU A 142 10.87 64.53 30.72
CA LEU A 142 9.58 64.59 31.42
C LEU A 142 9.56 63.70 32.67
N ALA A 143 10.25 62.54 32.65
CA ALA A 143 10.33 61.66 33.80
C ALA A 143 11.29 62.15 34.89
N THR A 144 12.29 62.96 34.54
CA THR A 144 13.09 63.71 35.53
C THR A 144 12.30 64.88 36.11
N LEU A 145 11.53 65.60 35.29
CA LEU A 145 10.62 66.66 35.78
C LEU A 145 9.55 66.10 36.73
N ASN A 146 8.93 64.96 36.40
CA ASN A 146 7.92 64.28 37.23
C ASN A 146 8.47 63.78 38.59
N ARG A 147 9.78 63.67 38.76
CA ARG A 147 10.42 63.31 40.03
C ARG A 147 10.63 64.52 40.96
N GLY A 148 10.07 65.68 40.62
CA GLY A 148 10.13 66.88 41.44
C GLY A 148 11.36 67.76 41.19
N TYR A 149 12.10 67.49 40.11
CA TYR A 149 13.19 68.37 39.66
C TYR A 149 12.65 69.40 38.68
N SER A 150 13.22 70.60 38.69
CA SER A 150 12.91 71.66 37.71
C SER A 150 14.14 71.92 36.83
N ILE A 151 13.89 72.23 35.56
CA ILE A 151 14.94 72.70 34.65
C ILE A 151 14.89 74.22 34.67
N VAL A 152 15.96 74.84 35.13
CA VAL A 152 16.06 76.30 35.21
C VAL A 152 16.73 76.83 33.94
N THR A 153 16.09 77.81 33.30
CA THR A 153 16.56 78.46 32.07
C THR A 153 16.64 79.97 32.29
N ALA A 154 17.60 80.63 31.63
CA ALA A 154 17.68 82.08 31.58
C ALA A 154 16.59 82.65 30.65
N THR A 155 16.35 83.97 30.69
CA THR A 155 15.44 84.66 29.77
C THR A 155 15.85 84.47 28.29
N SER A 156 17.14 84.19 28.02
CA SER A 156 17.67 83.86 26.70
C SER A 156 17.31 82.45 26.21
N GLY A 157 16.79 81.58 27.09
CA GLY A 157 16.52 80.16 26.80
C GLY A 157 17.67 79.20 27.13
N ASP A 158 18.82 79.70 27.61
CA ASP A 158 19.96 78.86 27.98
C ASP A 158 19.75 78.14 29.32
N ILE A 159 20.15 76.87 29.40
CA ILE A 159 20.02 76.04 30.61
C ILE A 159 21.07 76.47 31.65
N LEU A 160 20.60 76.87 32.82
CA LEU A 160 21.44 77.30 33.93
C LEU A 160 21.90 76.09 34.76
N ARG A 161 23.18 75.75 34.68
CA ARG A 161 23.78 74.60 35.39
C ARG A 161 24.58 74.98 36.63
N SER A 162 24.97 76.25 36.76
CA SER A 162 25.82 76.75 37.84
C SER A 162 25.26 78.02 38.44
N HIS A 163 25.44 78.20 39.75
CA HIS A 163 25.05 79.41 40.49
C HIS A 163 25.86 80.64 40.07
N THR A 164 27.04 80.46 39.47
CA THR A 164 27.92 81.55 39.00
C THR A 164 27.40 82.25 37.74
N SER A 165 26.42 81.65 37.06
CA SER A 165 25.86 82.15 35.80
C SER A 165 24.67 83.08 35.99
N VAL A 166 24.32 83.42 37.23
CA VAL A 166 23.15 84.27 37.53
C VAL A 166 23.52 85.29 38.61
N THR A 167 23.03 86.51 38.44
CA THR A 167 23.23 87.61 39.38
C THR A 167 21.95 87.94 40.15
N LYS A 168 22.09 88.63 41.29
CA LYS A 168 20.94 89.00 42.12
C LYS A 168 20.07 90.01 41.37
N GLY A 169 18.80 89.66 41.18
CA GLY A 169 17.82 90.44 40.42
C GLY A 169 17.48 89.87 39.05
N ASP A 170 18.20 88.85 38.56
CA ASP A 170 17.91 88.26 37.26
C ASP A 170 16.60 87.46 37.27
N GLU A 171 15.85 87.58 36.17
CA GLU A 171 14.67 86.77 35.89
C GLU A 171 15.07 85.43 35.26
N ILE A 172 14.59 84.34 35.86
CA ILE A 172 14.83 82.97 35.41
C ILE A 172 13.49 82.26 35.24
N ASN A 173 13.44 81.28 34.35
CA ASN A 173 12.27 80.45 34.14
C ASN A 173 12.55 79.02 34.59
N ALA A 174 11.76 78.52 35.54
CA ALA A 174 11.83 77.17 36.05
C ALA A 174 10.71 76.33 35.44
N LYS A 175 11.11 75.40 34.57
CA LYS A 175 10.20 74.44 33.95
C LYS A 175 9.99 73.26 34.89
N LEU A 176 8.74 73.00 35.24
CA LEU A 176 8.27 71.88 36.06
C LEU A 176 7.54 70.86 35.18
N ALA A 177 7.16 69.74 35.79
CA ALA A 177 6.36 68.71 35.13
C ALA A 177 5.00 69.21 34.61
N ASP A 178 4.37 70.13 35.34
CA ASP A 178 2.98 70.57 35.12
C ASP A 178 2.86 72.06 34.80
N GLY A 179 3.97 72.72 34.44
CA GLY A 179 3.95 74.14 34.09
C GLY A 179 5.31 74.83 34.14
N ASP A 180 5.30 76.12 33.81
CA ASP A 180 6.46 76.99 33.83
C ASP A 180 6.29 78.07 34.90
N LEU A 181 7.33 78.34 35.69
CA LEU A 181 7.34 79.40 36.72
C LEU A 181 8.39 80.46 36.38
N GLN A 182 7.96 81.72 36.38
CA GLN A 182 8.87 82.86 36.37
C GLN A 182 9.34 83.16 37.79
N CYS A 183 10.65 83.17 37.98
CA CYS A 183 11.29 83.38 39.28
C CYS A 183 12.34 84.50 39.17
N VAL A 184 12.58 85.20 40.26
CA VAL A 184 13.64 86.23 40.36
C VAL A 184 14.69 85.79 41.35
N VAL A 185 15.97 85.94 41.02
CA VAL A 185 17.06 85.54 41.92
C VAL A 185 17.25 86.54 43.06
N VAL A 186 16.87 86.14 44.27
CA VAL A 186 17.00 86.97 45.49
C VAL A 186 18.41 86.90 46.10
N SER A 187 19.05 85.75 46.04
CA SER A 187 20.44 85.54 46.49
C SER A 187 21.00 84.24 45.91
N SER A 188 22.29 84.25 45.57
CA SER A 188 23.05 83.06 45.18
C SER A 188 24.13 82.80 46.22
N THR A 189 24.09 81.65 46.88
CA THR A 189 25.09 81.24 47.87
C THR A 189 25.80 79.98 47.41
N GLU A 190 27.13 80.01 47.43
CA GLU A 190 27.95 78.84 47.17
C GLU A 190 27.92 77.91 48.40
N GLN A 191 27.40 76.69 48.22
CA GLN A 191 27.56 75.65 49.23
C GLN A 191 28.85 74.88 48.92
N LYS A 192 29.88 75.02 49.77
CA LYS A 192 31.04 74.12 49.76
C LYS A 192 30.56 72.71 50.10
N GLN A 193 30.64 71.80 49.14
CA GLN A 193 30.46 70.37 49.38
C GLN A 193 31.49 69.88 50.40
N LYS A 194 31.01 69.38 51.54
CA LYS A 194 31.77 68.47 52.40
C LYS A 194 32.07 67.23 51.55
N SER A 195 33.33 67.07 51.15
CA SER A 195 33.81 65.82 50.60
C SER A 195 33.90 64.77 51.72
N PRO A 196 33.49 63.52 51.50
CA PRO A 196 33.90 62.39 52.34
C PRO A 196 35.40 62.11 52.22
#